data_AF-A0A954BF07-F1
#
_entry.id   AF-A0A954BF07-F1
#
_cell.length_a   1.000
_cell.length_b   1.000
_cell.length_c   1.000
_cell.angle_alpha   90.00
_cell.angle_beta   90.00
_cell.angle_gamma   90.00
#
_symmetry.space_group_name_H-M   'P 1'
#
loop_
_entity.id
_entity.type
_entity.pdbx_description
1 polymer ?
#
loop_
_entity_poly.entity_id
_entity_poly.type
_entity_poly.pdbx_seq_one_letter_code
_entity_poly.pdbx_strand_id
1 'polypeptide(L)'
;ETPLFHKGDVLYNYGAARKAAGDDGKPLIVCEGYMDVIALWGAGVKRAVAPLGTALTENQLALLWRVSDEPVLCFDGDKAGIGAAFRSIDRALPMLKPGKSLSFAFLPNGQDPDDLIRSGGASAFNAVLDDSKPLVDVLWRRETEARPLDTPERRAALRAHLRELVKLIADNDVRSAYGAELARRLDEAFAPPARAGGEGRPAFRGGGADRRAPSRRSGKWEPPPPWGLDPRPSPSLKRAGAPSNWAREASLVLTVINHPPLAELQEGALMGLELQNTELDILLRVTISAISADPALDSASLKGHLGKTEAAGTLERVLRDEPLNRQTFLRPGTEIEEVERGWCDALRRHLIATDSRREVAESASQSFSTGDDIWKAAVTAREELINLGGDGGGSDEPGASAKDLSDRLERLRKSVQGKTKR
;
A
#
# COMPACT_ATOMS: atom_id res chain seq x y z
N GLU A 1 9.30 -0.07 39.98
CA GLU A 1 9.99 1.23 39.91
C GLU A 1 10.54 1.61 41.27
N THR A 2 11.87 1.59 41.39
CA THR A 2 12.65 2.23 42.45
C THR A 2 13.88 2.86 41.80
N PRO A 3 14.62 3.77 42.48
CA PRO A 3 15.84 4.36 41.92
C PRO A 3 16.93 3.35 41.52
N LEU A 4 16.86 2.12 42.04
CA LEU A 4 17.82 1.04 41.75
C LEU A 4 17.22 -0.05 40.86
N PHE A 5 15.92 -0.04 40.61
CA PHE A 5 15.21 -1.12 39.93
C PHE A 5 14.07 -0.59 39.06
N HIS A 6 14.35 -0.58 37.77
CA HIS A 6 13.41 -0.29 36.70
C HIS A 6 13.11 -1.58 35.96
N LYS A 7 11.86 -2.05 36.02
CA LYS A 7 11.49 -3.38 35.45
C LYS A 7 11.80 -3.45 33.95
N GLY A 8 11.64 -2.34 33.25
CA GLY A 8 11.90 -2.22 31.81
C GLY A 8 13.38 -2.19 31.43
N ASP A 9 14.31 -2.13 32.39
CA ASP A 9 15.76 -2.03 32.13
C ASP A 9 16.53 -3.25 32.60
N VAL A 10 15.85 -4.26 33.13
CA VAL A 10 16.48 -5.46 33.67
C VAL A 10 15.75 -6.71 33.20
N LEU A 11 16.50 -7.79 33.09
CA LEU A 11 15.98 -9.13 32.79
C LEU A 11 16.32 -10.06 33.95
N TYR A 12 15.35 -10.89 34.32
CA TYR A 12 15.59 -11.96 35.28
C TYR A 12 16.71 -12.88 34.78
N ASN A 13 17.57 -13.33 35.70
CA ASN A 13 18.71 -14.22 35.44
C ASN A 13 19.79 -13.70 34.47
N TYR A 14 19.76 -12.43 34.06
CA TYR A 14 20.67 -11.88 33.03
C TYR A 14 22.16 -12.12 33.31
N GLY A 15 22.61 -11.91 34.54
CA GLY A 15 24.03 -12.05 34.91
C GLY A 15 24.55 -13.48 34.73
N ALA A 16 23.79 -14.48 35.18
CA ALA A 16 24.20 -15.88 35.05
C ALA A 16 24.00 -16.39 33.62
N ALA A 17 22.90 -16.01 32.97
CA ALA A 17 22.63 -16.38 31.59
C ALA A 17 23.68 -15.82 30.62
N ARG A 18 24.15 -14.59 30.83
CA ARG A 18 25.24 -14.00 30.04
C ARG A 18 26.52 -14.83 30.12
N LYS A 19 26.89 -15.27 31.32
CA LYS A 19 28.07 -16.12 31.49
C LYS A 19 27.88 -17.46 30.78
N ALA A 20 26.75 -18.12 31.01
CA ALA A 20 26.43 -19.39 30.38
C ALA A 20 26.40 -19.31 28.84
N ALA A 21 25.80 -18.26 28.28
CA ALA A 21 25.77 -18.04 26.82
C ALA A 21 27.17 -17.89 26.21
N GLY A 22 28.07 -17.17 26.90
CA GLY A 22 29.45 -17.01 26.49
C GLY A 22 30.26 -18.31 26.59
N ASP A 23 30.10 -19.05 27.69
CA ASP A 23 30.80 -20.32 27.92
C ASP A 23 30.34 -21.41 26.94
N ASP A 24 29.03 -21.47 26.64
CA ASP A 24 28.44 -22.46 25.74
C ASP A 24 28.57 -22.07 24.25
N GLY A 25 28.89 -20.81 23.94
CA GLY A 25 28.89 -20.27 22.59
C GLY A 25 27.50 -20.29 21.92
N LYS A 26 26.43 -20.20 22.72
CA LYS A 26 25.03 -20.31 22.27
C LYS A 26 24.24 -19.03 22.54
N PRO A 27 23.22 -18.71 21.73
CA PRO A 27 22.40 -17.52 21.93
C PRO A 27 21.60 -17.59 23.24
N LEU A 28 21.37 -16.43 23.85
CA LEU A 28 20.44 -16.27 24.96
C LEU A 28 19.02 -16.72 24.55
N ILE A 29 18.30 -17.29 25.52
CA ILE A 29 16.89 -17.66 25.38
C ILE A 29 16.07 -16.70 26.23
N VAL A 30 15.04 -16.09 25.64
CA VAL A 30 14.13 -15.18 26.35
C VAL A 30 12.79 -15.89 26.51
N CYS A 31 12.41 -16.20 27.74
CA CYS A 31 11.11 -16.81 28.06
C CYS A 31 10.10 -15.71 28.46
N GLU A 32 8.82 -16.06 28.52
CA GLU A 32 7.77 -15.14 28.94
C GLU A 32 7.82 -14.83 30.45
N GLY A 33 8.06 -15.87 31.27
CA GLY A 33 8.04 -15.79 32.72
C GLY A 33 9.37 -16.18 33.40
N TYR A 34 9.55 -15.70 34.63
CA TYR A 34 10.69 -16.10 35.47
C TYR A 34 10.58 -17.55 35.96
N MET A 35 9.38 -18.12 36.03
CA MET A 35 9.15 -19.53 36.38
C MET A 35 9.74 -20.45 35.31
N ASP A 36 9.54 -20.12 34.03
CA ASP A 36 10.15 -20.83 32.90
C ASP A 36 11.67 -20.85 32.99
N VAL A 37 12.26 -19.72 33.36
CA VAL A 37 13.72 -19.61 33.54
C VAL A 37 14.19 -20.52 34.67
N ILE A 38 13.44 -20.62 35.77
CA ILE A 38 13.77 -21.52 36.89
C ILE A 38 13.67 -22.99 36.44
N ALA A 39 12.62 -23.36 35.70
CA ALA A 39 12.43 -24.71 35.17
C ALA A 39 13.58 -25.10 34.21
N LEU A 40 13.88 -24.23 33.25
CA LEU A 40 14.98 -24.40 32.30
C LEU A 40 16.34 -24.46 33.00
N TRP A 41 16.56 -23.63 34.02
CA TRP A 41 17.76 -23.68 34.83
C TRP A 41 17.91 -25.02 35.54
N GLY A 42 16.83 -25.53 36.14
CA GLY A 42 16.79 -26.85 36.78
C GLY A 42 17.09 -27.99 35.80
N ALA A 43 16.70 -27.83 34.53
CA ALA A 43 17.00 -28.76 33.45
C ALA A 43 18.39 -28.57 32.82
N GLY A 44 19.21 -27.65 33.34
CA GLY A 44 20.58 -27.39 32.84
C GLY A 44 20.67 -26.38 31.69
N VAL A 45 19.55 -25.80 31.24
CA VAL A 45 19.52 -24.73 30.24
C VAL A 45 19.72 -23.38 30.94
N LYS A 46 20.99 -23.06 31.21
CA LYS A 46 21.36 -21.91 32.07
C LYS A 46 21.36 -20.55 31.39
N ARG A 47 21.21 -20.50 30.05
CA ARG A 47 21.23 -19.28 29.23
C ARG A 47 19.87 -18.61 29.05
N ALA A 48 18.88 -18.99 29.86
CA ALA A 48 17.52 -18.43 29.81
C ALA A 48 17.39 -17.16 30.67
N VAL A 49 16.63 -16.19 30.17
CA VAL A 49 16.26 -14.93 30.84
C VAL A 49 14.78 -14.64 30.61
N ALA A 50 14.18 -13.75 31.41
CA ALA A 50 12.79 -13.35 31.24
C ALA A 50 12.56 -11.88 31.66
N PRO A 51 11.58 -11.18 31.05
CA PRO A 51 11.11 -9.90 31.54
C PRO A 51 10.33 -10.07 32.87
N LEU A 52 10.21 -8.99 33.64
CA LEU A 52 9.64 -9.03 35.00
C LEU A 52 8.16 -8.64 35.01
N GLY A 53 7.33 -9.44 34.33
CA GLY A 53 5.88 -9.27 34.26
C GLY A 53 5.42 -8.14 33.34
N THR A 54 6.20 -7.86 32.29
CA THR A 54 5.88 -6.87 31.25
C THR A 54 6.22 -7.43 29.87
N ALA A 55 5.66 -6.84 28.81
CA ALA A 55 6.19 -7.07 27.47
C ALA A 55 7.67 -6.66 27.41
N LEU A 56 8.43 -7.31 26.52
CA LEU A 56 9.83 -7.00 26.29
C LEU A 56 9.99 -5.54 25.83
N THR A 57 10.91 -4.80 26.44
CA THR A 57 11.15 -3.39 26.12
C THR A 57 12.34 -3.20 25.17
N GLU A 58 12.45 -2.01 24.60
CA GLU A 58 13.59 -1.58 23.77
C GLU A 58 14.90 -1.63 24.55
N ASN A 59 14.90 -1.21 25.82
CA ASN A 59 16.08 -1.27 26.68
C ASN A 59 16.51 -2.72 26.96
N GLN A 60 15.56 -3.63 27.16
CA GLN A 60 15.83 -5.06 27.31
C GLN A 60 16.36 -5.68 26.02
N LEU A 61 15.81 -5.32 24.85
CA LEU A 61 16.34 -5.73 23.53
C LEU A 61 17.80 -5.28 23.37
N ALA A 62 18.11 -4.03 23.72
CA ALA A 62 19.47 -3.52 23.69
C ALA A 62 20.40 -4.27 24.65
N LEU A 63 19.92 -4.73 25.80
CA LEU A 63 20.69 -5.59 26.71
C LEU A 63 20.96 -6.97 26.13
N LEU A 64 19.96 -7.62 25.55
CA LEU A 64 20.11 -8.93 24.91
C LEU A 64 21.17 -8.89 23.80
N TRP A 65 21.12 -7.87 22.95
CA TRP A 65 22.07 -7.69 21.85
C TRP A 65 23.51 -7.36 22.26
N ARG A 66 23.77 -7.06 23.54
CA ARG A 66 25.13 -6.97 24.08
C ARG A 66 25.77 -8.33 24.32
N VAL A 67 24.97 -9.39 24.40
CA VAL A 67 25.41 -10.75 24.72
C VAL A 67 25.28 -11.68 23.53
N SER A 68 24.17 -11.60 22.81
CA SER A 68 23.90 -12.45 21.65
C SER A 68 23.49 -11.59 20.46
N ASP A 69 24.12 -11.83 19.32
CA ASP A 69 23.79 -11.16 18.06
C ASP A 69 22.35 -11.48 17.61
N GLU A 70 21.92 -12.71 17.86
CA GLU A 70 20.60 -13.22 17.54
C GLU A 70 20.02 -14.06 18.71
N PRO A 71 19.48 -13.42 19.76
CA PRO A 71 18.80 -14.14 20.85
C PRO A 71 17.52 -14.81 20.34
N VAL A 72 17.14 -15.92 20.99
CA VAL A 72 15.93 -16.69 20.67
C VAL A 72 14.83 -16.35 21.67
N LEU A 73 13.73 -15.80 21.19
CA LEU A 73 12.54 -15.55 22.00
C LEU A 73 11.64 -16.79 21.96
N CYS A 74 11.45 -17.41 23.12
CA CYS A 74 10.63 -18.59 23.31
C CYS A 74 9.25 -18.15 23.83
N PHE A 75 8.21 -18.44 23.05
CA PHE A 75 6.82 -18.15 23.38
C PHE A 75 6.00 -19.42 23.51
N ASP A 76 4.97 -19.36 24.34
CA ASP A 76 4.03 -20.46 24.49
C ASP A 76 3.28 -20.68 23.18
N GLY A 77 2.84 -21.91 22.94
CA GLY A 77 2.15 -22.32 21.70
C GLY A 77 0.73 -21.77 21.55
N ASP A 78 0.33 -20.79 22.33
CA ASP A 78 -1.03 -20.26 22.34
C ASP A 78 -1.18 -18.94 21.56
N LYS A 79 -2.40 -18.41 21.50
CA LYS A 79 -2.67 -17.14 20.80
C LYS A 79 -2.01 -15.94 21.50
N ALA A 80 -1.82 -16.00 22.82
CA ALA A 80 -1.22 -14.93 23.59
C ALA A 80 0.29 -14.83 23.31
N GLY A 81 0.99 -15.97 23.27
CA GLY A 81 2.40 -16.10 22.90
C GLY A 81 2.66 -15.63 21.47
N ILE A 82 1.82 -16.01 20.50
CA ILE A 82 1.90 -15.46 19.13
C ILE A 82 1.72 -13.94 19.12
N GLY A 83 0.75 -13.42 19.86
CA GLY A 83 0.55 -11.97 20.00
C GLY A 83 1.75 -11.27 20.65
N ALA A 84 2.42 -11.92 21.61
CA ALA A 84 3.63 -11.40 22.26
C ALA A 84 4.82 -11.38 21.28
N ALA A 85 4.98 -12.43 20.45
CA ALA A 85 5.98 -12.46 19.40
C ALA A 85 5.83 -11.28 18.43
N PHE A 86 4.60 -10.98 18.00
CA PHE A 86 4.34 -9.86 17.10
C PHE A 86 4.67 -8.50 17.73
N ARG A 87 4.31 -8.32 19.02
CA ARG A 87 4.68 -7.10 19.77
C ARG A 87 6.19 -6.94 19.93
N SER A 88 6.94 -8.04 19.99
CA SER A 88 8.41 -8.02 20.03
C SER A 88 9.00 -7.66 18.68
N ILE A 89 8.41 -8.11 17.56
CA ILE A 89 8.81 -7.69 16.21
C ILE A 89 8.66 -6.17 16.05
N ASP A 90 7.51 -5.62 16.42
CA ASP A 90 7.24 -4.19 16.25
C ASP A 90 8.21 -3.29 17.02
N ARG A 91 8.69 -3.76 18.18
CA ARG A 91 9.73 -3.08 18.98
C ARG A 91 11.14 -3.28 18.43
N ALA A 92 11.43 -4.45 17.88
CA ALA A 92 12.74 -4.78 17.37
C ALA A 92 13.03 -4.09 16.03
N LEU A 93 12.03 -3.96 15.14
CA LEU A 93 12.18 -3.41 13.80
C LEU A 93 12.95 -2.07 13.78
N PRO A 94 12.58 -1.03 14.57
CA PRO A 94 13.30 0.24 14.57
C PRO A 94 14.74 0.15 15.08
N MET A 95 15.07 -0.90 15.82
CA MET A 95 16.35 -1.06 16.48
C MET A 95 17.32 -2.02 15.76
N LEU A 96 16.86 -2.70 14.70
CA LEU A 96 17.70 -3.63 13.95
C LEU A 96 18.94 -2.95 13.37
N LYS A 97 20.05 -3.68 13.40
CA LYS A 97 21.38 -3.25 12.94
C LYS A 97 22.08 -4.41 12.23
N PRO A 98 23.13 -4.15 11.43
CA PRO A 98 23.91 -5.22 10.83
C PRO A 98 24.39 -6.21 11.89
N GLY A 99 24.10 -7.50 11.66
CA GLY A 99 24.43 -8.58 12.60
C GLY A 99 23.60 -8.63 13.89
N LYS A 100 22.55 -7.80 14.06
CA LYS A 100 21.65 -7.84 15.21
C LYS A 100 20.24 -8.16 14.77
N SER A 101 19.73 -9.31 15.18
CA SER A 101 18.40 -9.81 14.81
C SER A 101 17.74 -10.55 15.98
N LEU A 102 16.55 -11.09 15.77
CA LEU A 102 15.89 -12.01 16.70
C LEU A 102 15.51 -13.30 15.96
N SER A 103 15.49 -14.39 16.70
CA SER A 103 14.87 -15.65 16.29
C SER A 103 13.75 -16.02 17.26
N PHE A 104 12.79 -16.80 16.82
CA PHE A 104 11.55 -17.10 17.53
C PHE A 104 11.32 -18.60 17.62
N ALA A 105 11.16 -19.12 18.82
CA ALA A 105 10.78 -20.49 19.08
C ALA A 105 9.34 -20.52 19.62
N PHE A 106 8.47 -21.32 19.01
CA PHE A 106 7.09 -21.51 19.45
C PHE A 106 6.95 -22.91 20.01
N LEU A 107 6.49 -23.01 21.25
CA LEU A 107 6.23 -24.31 21.88
C LEU A 107 5.00 -24.99 21.25
N PRO A 108 4.84 -26.32 21.43
CA PRO A 108 3.59 -27.00 21.07
C PRO A 108 2.37 -26.35 21.74
N ASN A 109 1.21 -26.41 21.08
CA ASN A 109 -0.01 -25.76 21.56
C ASN A 109 -0.33 -26.13 23.01
N GLY A 110 -0.45 -25.11 23.86
CA GLY A 110 -0.82 -25.26 25.27
C GLY A 110 0.28 -25.80 26.18
N GLN A 111 1.53 -25.83 25.73
CA GLN A 111 2.68 -26.13 26.58
C GLN A 111 3.49 -24.86 26.88
N ASP A 112 3.99 -24.80 28.11
CA ASP A 112 5.02 -23.85 28.54
C ASP A 112 6.39 -24.56 28.62
N PRO A 113 7.49 -23.83 28.88
CA PRO A 113 8.81 -24.45 29.01
C PRO A 113 8.90 -25.50 30.13
N ASP A 114 8.18 -25.36 31.25
CA ASP A 114 8.20 -26.34 32.35
C ASP A 114 7.54 -27.67 31.90
N ASP A 115 6.36 -27.60 31.29
CA ASP A 115 5.61 -28.74 30.76
C ASP A 115 6.42 -29.50 29.70
N LEU A 116 7.08 -28.78 28.79
CA LEU A 116 7.90 -29.40 27.75
C LEU A 116 9.13 -30.10 28.34
N ILE A 117 9.78 -29.48 29.33
CA ILE A 117 10.91 -30.08 30.05
C ILE A 117 10.48 -31.31 30.84
N ARG A 118 9.32 -31.26 31.52
CA ARG A 118 8.83 -32.38 32.33
C ARG A 118 8.44 -33.58 31.47
N SER A 119 7.91 -33.34 30.28
CA SER A 119 7.47 -34.40 29.37
C SER A 119 8.61 -34.99 28.52
N GLY A 120 9.51 -34.15 28.01
CA GLY A 120 10.53 -34.54 27.02
C GLY A 120 11.98 -34.21 27.38
N GLY A 121 12.22 -33.62 28.56
CA GLY A 121 13.54 -33.22 29.04
C GLY A 121 14.17 -32.08 28.24
N ALA A 122 15.42 -31.77 28.58
CA ALA A 122 16.20 -30.74 27.90
C ALA A 122 16.40 -31.01 26.40
N SER A 123 16.37 -32.27 25.97
CA SER A 123 16.44 -32.64 24.55
C SER A 123 15.24 -32.15 23.76
N ALA A 124 14.02 -32.28 24.30
CA ALA A 124 12.81 -31.81 23.62
C ALA A 124 12.81 -30.29 23.49
N PHE A 125 13.23 -29.58 24.54
CA PHE A 125 13.36 -28.13 24.48
C PHE A 125 14.42 -27.68 23.46
N ASN A 126 15.59 -28.33 23.43
CA ASN A 126 16.61 -28.00 22.43
C ASN A 126 16.12 -28.24 21.00
N ALA A 127 15.34 -29.28 20.74
CA ALA A 127 14.76 -29.52 19.41
C ALA A 127 13.83 -28.37 18.97
N VAL A 128 13.08 -27.77 19.90
CA VAL A 128 12.25 -26.59 19.60
C VAL A 128 13.12 -25.35 19.31
N LEU A 129 14.25 -25.19 20.02
CA LEU A 129 15.19 -24.11 19.73
C LEU A 129 15.88 -24.28 18.38
N ASP A 130 16.21 -25.53 18.00
CA ASP A 130 16.83 -25.84 16.72
C ASP A 130 15.88 -25.58 15.54
N ASP A 131 14.55 -25.65 15.76
CA ASP A 131 13.52 -25.29 14.77
C ASP A 131 13.11 -23.80 14.83
N SER A 132 13.82 -22.96 15.59
CA SER A 132 13.50 -21.54 15.71
C SER A 132 13.47 -20.82 14.36
N LYS A 133 12.54 -19.86 14.23
CA LYS A 133 12.27 -19.12 13.01
C LYS A 133 12.91 -17.73 13.08
N PRO A 134 13.67 -17.30 12.06
CA PRO A 134 14.17 -15.94 11.96
C PRO A 134 13.05 -14.89 12.00
N LEU A 135 13.36 -13.68 12.46
CA LEU A 135 12.40 -12.56 12.52
C LEU A 135 11.63 -12.35 11.21
N VAL A 136 12.33 -12.38 10.07
CA VAL A 136 11.72 -12.16 8.75
C VAL A 136 10.68 -13.22 8.40
N ASP A 137 10.85 -14.47 8.88
CA ASP A 137 9.91 -15.56 8.64
C ASP A 137 8.64 -15.38 9.45
N VAL A 138 8.78 -15.02 10.73
CA VAL A 138 7.63 -14.75 11.60
C VAL A 138 6.87 -13.51 11.14
N LEU A 139 7.59 -12.46 10.74
CA LEU A 139 6.99 -11.26 10.15
C LEU A 139 6.22 -11.60 8.86
N TRP A 140 6.83 -12.36 7.95
CA TRP A 140 6.17 -12.79 6.71
C TRP A 140 4.90 -13.59 6.99
N ARG A 141 4.98 -14.55 7.90
CA ARG A 141 3.84 -15.38 8.31
C ARG A 141 2.72 -14.53 8.90
N ARG A 142 3.03 -13.60 9.81
CA ARG A 142 2.08 -12.66 10.40
C ARG A 142 1.29 -11.91 9.34
N GLU A 143 1.99 -11.35 8.35
CA GLU A 143 1.37 -10.49 7.35
C GLU A 143 0.60 -11.27 6.28
N THR A 144 0.99 -12.53 6.02
CA THR A 144 0.33 -13.37 5.01
C THR A 144 -0.86 -14.16 5.55
N GLU A 145 -0.80 -14.61 6.81
CA GLU A 145 -1.92 -15.33 7.44
C GLU A 145 -3.03 -14.39 7.94
N ALA A 146 -2.73 -13.10 8.15
CA ALA A 146 -3.70 -12.15 8.68
C ALA A 146 -4.84 -11.79 7.71
N ARG A 147 -4.67 -11.98 6.39
CA ARG A 147 -5.60 -11.46 5.37
C ARG A 147 -5.69 -12.38 4.16
N PRO A 148 -6.85 -12.45 3.48
CA PRO A 148 -6.92 -13.11 2.17
C PRO A 148 -6.08 -12.35 1.14
N LEU A 149 -5.32 -13.08 0.32
CA LEU A 149 -4.40 -12.54 -0.70
C LEU A 149 -4.80 -13.01 -2.12
N ASP A 150 -6.09 -13.30 -2.28
CA ASP A 150 -6.73 -13.82 -3.48
C ASP A 150 -6.79 -12.79 -4.62
N THR A 151 -6.97 -11.49 -4.33
CA THR A 151 -7.07 -10.45 -5.37
C THR A 151 -5.77 -9.64 -5.57
N PRO A 152 -5.53 -9.10 -6.78
CA PRO A 152 -4.39 -8.21 -7.04
C PRO A 152 -4.33 -6.98 -6.12
N GLU A 153 -5.47 -6.39 -5.77
CA GLU A 153 -5.56 -5.22 -4.89
C GLU A 153 -5.10 -5.56 -3.47
N ARG A 154 -5.54 -6.71 -2.94
CA ARG A 154 -5.12 -7.21 -1.61
C ARG A 154 -3.63 -7.51 -1.56
N ARG A 155 -3.07 -8.06 -2.64
CA ARG A 155 -1.62 -8.27 -2.79
C ARG A 155 -0.84 -6.95 -2.86
N ALA A 156 -1.36 -5.97 -3.61
CA ALA A 156 -0.77 -4.63 -3.69
C ALA A 156 -0.81 -3.92 -2.32
N ALA A 157 -1.90 -4.08 -1.56
CA ALA A 157 -2.04 -3.56 -0.21
C ALA A 157 -1.04 -4.22 0.75
N LEU A 158 -0.84 -5.55 0.70
CA LEU A 158 0.20 -6.24 1.45
C LEU A 158 1.59 -5.69 1.10
N ARG A 159 1.90 -5.53 -0.20
CA ARG A 159 3.18 -4.96 -0.64
C ARG A 159 3.39 -3.55 -0.10
N ALA A 160 2.37 -2.70 -0.14
CA ALA A 160 2.44 -1.35 0.43
C ALA A 160 2.68 -1.40 1.94
N HIS A 161 1.96 -2.26 2.66
CA HIS A 161 2.10 -2.41 4.10
C HIS A 161 3.49 -2.91 4.52
N LEU A 162 4.03 -3.93 3.84
CA LEU A 162 5.38 -4.42 4.09
C LEU A 162 6.44 -3.33 3.87
N ARG A 163 6.26 -2.45 2.87
CA ARG A 163 7.16 -1.30 2.69
C ARG A 163 7.09 -0.33 3.86
N GLU A 164 5.91 -0.07 4.43
CA GLU A 164 5.79 0.77 5.63
C GLU A 164 6.47 0.15 6.85
N LEU A 165 6.33 -1.16 7.06
CA LEU A 165 7.01 -1.86 8.14
C LEU A 165 8.54 -1.81 7.97
N VAL A 166 9.04 -2.00 6.74
CA VAL A 166 10.48 -1.90 6.44
C VAL A 166 11.00 -0.49 6.72
N LYS A 167 10.23 0.57 6.41
CA LYS A 167 10.65 1.95 6.71
C LYS A 167 10.89 2.22 8.19
N LEU A 168 10.28 1.45 9.10
CA LEU A 168 10.52 1.58 10.53
C LEU A 168 11.97 1.25 10.90
N ILE A 169 12.64 0.37 10.15
CA ILE A 169 14.03 -0.04 10.41
C ILE A 169 14.95 1.16 10.26
N ALA A 170 15.60 1.59 11.34
CA ALA A 170 16.43 2.80 11.33
C ALA A 170 17.68 2.67 10.44
N ASP A 171 18.34 1.51 10.47
CA ASP A 171 19.55 1.24 9.70
C ASP A 171 19.26 1.05 8.20
N ASN A 172 19.98 1.77 7.33
CA ASN A 172 19.69 1.80 5.90
C ASN A 172 20.05 0.48 5.18
N ASP A 173 21.15 -0.16 5.57
CA ASP A 173 21.61 -1.39 4.90
C ASP A 173 20.69 -2.56 5.27
N VAL A 174 20.33 -2.65 6.55
CA VAL A 174 19.35 -3.64 7.03
C VAL A 174 17.98 -3.37 6.40
N ARG A 175 17.53 -2.12 6.35
CA ARG A 175 16.27 -1.74 5.69
C ARG A 175 16.23 -2.18 4.23
N SER A 176 17.30 -1.94 3.48
CA SER A 176 17.43 -2.35 2.09
C SER A 176 17.37 -3.88 1.95
N ALA A 177 18.11 -4.61 2.78
CA ALA A 177 18.12 -6.07 2.78
C ALA A 177 16.74 -6.67 3.10
N TYR A 178 16.05 -6.16 4.13
CA TYR A 178 14.69 -6.58 4.46
C TYR A 178 13.69 -6.27 3.34
N GLY A 179 13.80 -5.09 2.72
CA GLY A 179 12.97 -4.70 1.58
C GLY A 179 13.15 -5.63 0.38
N ALA A 180 14.39 -6.00 0.06
CA ALA A 180 14.71 -6.93 -1.01
C ALA A 180 14.17 -8.34 -0.72
N GLU A 181 14.36 -8.85 0.51
CA GLU A 181 13.91 -10.20 0.89
C GLU A 181 12.38 -10.31 0.90
N LEU A 182 11.67 -9.33 1.45
CA LEU A 182 10.20 -9.33 1.44
C LEU A 182 9.63 -9.16 0.03
N ALA A 183 10.29 -8.36 -0.82
CA ALA A 183 9.91 -8.26 -2.24
C ALA A 183 10.09 -9.60 -2.96
N ARG A 184 11.22 -10.30 -2.75
CA ARG A 184 11.48 -11.64 -3.30
C ARG A 184 10.39 -12.62 -2.90
N ARG A 185 10.01 -12.67 -1.61
CA ARG A 185 8.94 -13.54 -1.11
C ARG A 185 7.57 -13.23 -1.71
N LEU A 186 7.23 -11.95 -1.88
CA LEU A 186 6.00 -11.55 -2.57
C LEU A 186 5.99 -12.05 -4.02
N ASP A 187 7.10 -11.85 -4.74
CA ASP A 187 7.20 -12.26 -6.13
C ASP A 187 7.13 -13.78 -6.26
N GLU A 188 7.73 -14.54 -5.34
CA GLU A 188 7.66 -16.01 -5.30
C GLU A 188 6.27 -16.53 -4.92
N ALA A 189 5.64 -15.96 -3.90
CA ALA A 189 4.31 -16.40 -3.44
C ALA A 189 3.21 -16.13 -4.47
N PHE A 190 3.39 -15.13 -5.33
CA PHE A 190 2.42 -14.73 -6.35
C PHE A 190 2.92 -14.88 -7.78
N ALA A 191 4.04 -15.57 -7.98
CA ALA A 191 4.55 -15.87 -9.31
C ALA A 191 3.46 -16.60 -10.11
N PRO A 192 3.22 -16.22 -11.38
CA PRO A 192 2.41 -17.05 -12.26
C PRO A 192 2.98 -18.47 -12.25
N PRO A 193 2.13 -19.52 -12.19
CA PRO A 193 2.64 -20.89 -12.20
C PRO A 193 3.60 -21.03 -13.37
N ALA A 194 4.84 -21.42 -13.08
CA ALA A 194 5.84 -21.67 -14.10
C ALA A 194 5.18 -22.62 -15.10
N ARG A 195 5.06 -22.19 -16.36
CA ARG A 195 4.59 -23.09 -17.42
C ARG A 195 5.53 -24.28 -17.40
N ALA A 196 5.04 -25.42 -16.88
CA ALA A 196 5.74 -26.67 -16.90
C ALA A 196 6.30 -26.85 -18.32
N GLY A 197 7.61 -27.06 -18.40
CA GLY A 197 8.37 -27.03 -19.63
C GLY A 197 7.64 -27.79 -20.73
N GLY A 198 7.37 -27.08 -21.83
CA GLY A 198 7.02 -27.73 -23.07
C GLY A 198 8.11 -28.72 -23.40
N GLU A 199 7.75 -30.01 -23.37
CA GLU A 199 8.55 -31.10 -23.90
C GLU A 199 9.09 -30.72 -25.28
N GLY A 200 10.34 -31.10 -25.50
CA GLY A 200 11.19 -30.62 -26.57
C GLY A 200 10.52 -30.56 -27.93
N ARG A 201 10.57 -29.38 -28.56
CA ARG A 201 10.59 -29.30 -30.01
C ARG A 201 12.03 -29.52 -30.50
N PRO A 202 12.28 -30.50 -31.39
CA PRO A 202 13.63 -30.78 -31.84
C PRO A 202 14.14 -29.60 -32.66
N ALA A 203 15.39 -29.22 -32.37
CA ALA A 203 16.13 -28.20 -33.09
C ALA A 203 16.22 -28.59 -34.58
N PHE A 204 15.53 -27.82 -35.43
CA PHE A 204 15.73 -27.91 -36.88
C PHE A 204 17.09 -27.31 -37.21
N ARG A 205 18.04 -28.19 -37.52
CA ARG A 205 19.39 -27.88 -37.96
C ARG A 205 19.36 -27.56 -39.46
N GLY A 206 19.54 -26.30 -39.82
CA GLY A 206 19.84 -25.83 -41.17
C GLY A 206 20.20 -24.35 -41.06
N GLY A 207 21.44 -23.93 -41.27
CA GLY A 207 22.11 -23.86 -42.56
C GLY A 207 22.34 -22.37 -42.82
N GLY A 208 23.58 -21.91 -42.74
CA GLY A 208 23.93 -20.50 -42.60
C GLY A 208 23.68 -19.63 -43.83
N ALA A 209 23.55 -18.33 -43.59
CA ALA A 209 24.08 -17.25 -44.44
C ALA A 209 23.83 -15.89 -43.75
N ASP A 210 24.82 -15.02 -43.89
CA ASP A 210 24.89 -13.63 -43.42
C ASP A 210 23.60 -12.83 -43.46
N ARG A 211 23.36 -12.05 -42.39
CA ARG A 211 22.85 -10.66 -42.45
C ARG A 211 22.92 -9.98 -41.08
N ARG A 212 23.86 -9.03 -41.00
CA ARG A 212 23.84 -7.77 -40.21
C ARG A 212 22.76 -7.68 -39.13
N ALA A 213 23.21 -7.71 -37.88
CA ALA A 213 22.42 -7.33 -36.71
C ALA A 213 21.98 -5.86 -36.80
N PRO A 214 20.68 -5.53 -36.70
CA PRO A 214 20.27 -4.20 -36.29
C PRO A 214 20.29 -4.15 -34.76
N SER A 215 21.02 -3.17 -34.21
CA SER A 215 20.97 -2.86 -32.79
C SER A 215 19.53 -2.53 -32.38
N ARG A 216 18.94 -3.40 -31.55
CA ARG A 216 17.66 -3.09 -30.93
C ARG A 216 17.93 -2.27 -29.67
N ARG A 217 17.66 -0.97 -29.83
CA ARG A 217 17.32 -0.01 -28.80
C ARG A 217 16.64 -0.66 -27.60
N SER A 218 17.15 -0.32 -26.42
CA SER A 218 16.50 -0.40 -25.12
C SER A 218 15.06 0.13 -25.18
N GLY A 219 14.09 -0.78 -25.34
CA GLY A 219 12.71 -0.51 -24.97
C GLY A 219 12.61 -0.57 -23.46
N LYS A 220 12.33 0.57 -22.82
CA LYS A 220 11.97 0.65 -21.41
C LYS A 220 10.86 -0.37 -21.13
N TRP A 221 11.15 -1.30 -20.23
CA TRP A 221 10.14 -2.14 -19.62
C TRP A 221 9.31 -1.27 -18.67
N GLU A 222 8.00 -1.20 -18.91
CA GLU A 222 7.04 -0.59 -17.99
C GLU A 222 6.20 -1.70 -17.35
N PRO A 223 6.02 -1.68 -16.02
CA PRO A 223 5.20 -2.67 -15.32
C PRO A 223 3.71 -2.45 -15.63
N PRO A 224 2.89 -3.52 -15.67
CA PRO A 224 1.45 -3.39 -15.86
C PRO A 224 0.78 -2.70 -14.66
N PRO A 225 -0.28 -1.91 -14.86
CA PRO A 225 -0.97 -1.22 -13.77
C PRO A 225 -1.79 -2.17 -12.86
N PRO A 226 -2.19 -1.73 -11.65
CA PRO A 226 -2.47 -2.61 -10.51
C PRO A 226 -3.80 -3.38 -10.50
N TRP A 227 -4.63 -3.29 -11.55
CA TRP A 227 -6.06 -3.63 -11.48
C TRP A 227 -6.54 -4.76 -12.41
N GLY A 228 -5.65 -5.63 -12.91
CA GLY A 228 -6.04 -6.96 -13.40
C GLY A 228 -7.14 -7.06 -14.48
N LEU A 229 -7.41 -6.04 -15.31
CA LEU A 229 -8.24 -6.19 -16.52
C LEU A 229 -7.36 -6.47 -17.73
N ASP A 230 -7.85 -7.32 -18.64
CA ASP A 230 -7.18 -7.72 -19.89
C ASP A 230 -6.64 -6.46 -20.60
N PRO A 231 -5.33 -6.40 -20.97
CA PRO A 231 -4.68 -5.22 -21.56
C PRO A 231 -5.16 -4.88 -22.97
N ARG A 232 -6.27 -5.46 -23.43
CA ARG A 232 -6.89 -5.11 -24.70
C ARG A 232 -7.81 -3.90 -24.46
N PRO A 233 -7.39 -2.68 -24.84
CA PRO A 233 -8.34 -1.58 -24.90
C PRO A 233 -9.46 -1.97 -25.86
N SER A 234 -10.70 -1.63 -25.50
CA SER A 234 -11.82 -1.68 -26.42
C SER A 234 -11.38 -1.03 -27.74
N PRO A 235 -11.54 -1.69 -28.90
CA PRO A 235 -11.01 -1.20 -30.18
C PRO A 235 -11.41 0.26 -30.50
N SER A 236 -12.49 0.75 -29.89
CA SER A 236 -13.03 2.09 -30.01
C SER A 236 -12.19 3.20 -29.33
N LEU A 237 -11.33 2.89 -28.35
CA LEU A 237 -10.64 3.93 -27.56
C LEU A 237 -9.17 4.21 -27.95
N LYS A 238 -8.61 3.50 -28.95
CA LYS A 238 -7.21 3.74 -29.41
C LYS A 238 -7.02 4.99 -30.28
N ARG A 239 -8.08 5.77 -30.58
CA ARG A 239 -8.03 6.86 -31.58
C ARG A 239 -8.26 8.28 -31.06
N ALA A 240 -8.58 8.47 -29.78
CA ALA A 240 -8.77 9.82 -29.21
C ALA A 240 -7.62 10.14 -28.26
N GLY A 241 -6.93 11.28 -28.46
CA GLY A 241 -5.96 11.81 -27.50
C GLY A 241 -6.57 11.93 -26.10
N ALA A 242 -5.73 12.00 -25.06
CA ALA A 242 -6.16 11.98 -23.66
C ALA A 242 -7.37 12.90 -23.42
N PRO A 243 -8.52 12.37 -22.97
CA PRO A 243 -9.73 13.17 -22.85
C PRO A 243 -9.55 14.27 -21.80
N SER A 244 -10.17 15.43 -22.03
CA SER A 244 -10.26 16.50 -21.04
C SER A 244 -10.92 15.99 -19.75
N ASN A 245 -10.68 16.64 -18.60
CA ASN A 245 -11.32 16.27 -17.34
C ASN A 245 -12.84 16.23 -17.47
N TRP A 246 -13.39 17.21 -18.18
CA TRP A 246 -14.79 17.27 -18.56
C TRP A 246 -15.25 16.01 -19.29
N ALA A 247 -14.61 15.63 -20.41
CA ALA A 247 -15.05 14.49 -21.22
C ALA A 247 -15.01 13.16 -20.44
N ARG A 248 -14.07 13.03 -19.51
CA ARG A 248 -13.94 11.83 -18.67
C ARG A 248 -15.05 11.73 -17.62
N GLU A 249 -15.34 12.81 -16.90
CA GLU A 249 -16.40 12.84 -15.90
C GLU A 249 -17.77 12.77 -16.58
N ALA A 250 -17.94 13.50 -17.70
CA ALA A 250 -19.17 13.48 -18.49
C ALA A 250 -19.46 12.10 -19.08
N SER A 251 -18.45 11.30 -19.47
CA SER A 251 -18.69 9.93 -19.93
C SER A 251 -19.25 9.05 -18.82
N LEU A 252 -18.81 9.22 -17.57
CA LEU A 252 -19.35 8.45 -16.43
C LEU A 252 -20.83 8.74 -16.21
N VAL A 253 -21.19 10.02 -16.18
CA VAL A 253 -22.56 10.46 -15.96
C VAL A 253 -23.47 10.06 -17.13
N LEU A 254 -23.00 10.27 -18.37
CA LEU A 254 -23.77 9.95 -19.57
C LEU A 254 -24.04 8.45 -19.72
N THR A 255 -23.13 7.59 -19.27
CA THR A 255 -23.35 6.13 -19.33
C THR A 255 -24.56 5.74 -18.48
N VAL A 256 -24.64 6.26 -17.25
CA VAL A 256 -25.76 5.98 -16.33
C VAL A 256 -27.09 6.48 -16.90
N ILE A 257 -27.07 7.66 -17.53
CA ILE A 257 -28.26 8.25 -18.18
C ILE A 257 -28.71 7.42 -19.40
N ASN A 258 -27.77 6.90 -20.19
CA ASN A 258 -28.06 6.09 -21.37
C ASN A 258 -28.43 4.65 -21.03
N HIS A 259 -27.96 4.15 -19.88
CA HIS A 259 -28.16 2.78 -19.43
C HIS A 259 -28.54 2.73 -17.93
N PRO A 260 -29.79 3.08 -17.57
CA PRO A 260 -30.25 3.09 -16.18
C PRO A 260 -30.01 1.78 -15.38
N PRO A 261 -30.09 0.56 -15.98
CA PRO A 261 -29.79 -0.68 -15.26
C PRO A 261 -28.36 -0.77 -14.69
N LEU A 262 -27.43 0.03 -15.22
CA LEU A 262 -26.06 0.13 -14.67
C LEU A 262 -26.06 0.67 -13.24
N ALA A 263 -27.04 1.51 -12.89
CA ALA A 263 -27.12 2.12 -11.56
C ALA A 263 -27.32 1.08 -10.45
N GLU A 264 -28.09 0.02 -10.72
CA GLU A 264 -28.29 -1.08 -9.78
C GLU A 264 -27.06 -1.98 -9.68
N LEU A 265 -26.40 -2.27 -10.83
CA LEU A 265 -25.20 -3.10 -10.87
C LEU A 265 -24.01 -2.46 -10.15
N GLN A 266 -23.92 -1.12 -10.18
CA GLN A 266 -22.79 -0.35 -9.70
C GLN A 266 -23.18 0.66 -8.61
N GLU A 267 -24.21 0.35 -7.82
CA GLU A 267 -24.77 1.24 -6.78
C GLU A 267 -23.69 1.76 -5.82
N GLY A 268 -22.86 0.85 -5.28
CA GLY A 268 -21.80 1.21 -4.34
C GLY A 268 -20.73 2.13 -4.94
N ALA A 269 -20.39 1.94 -6.21
CA ALA A 269 -19.41 2.76 -6.91
C ALA A 269 -19.97 4.16 -7.24
N LEU A 270 -21.27 4.25 -7.58
CA LEU A 270 -21.95 5.51 -7.91
C LEU A 270 -22.21 6.39 -6.68
N MET A 271 -22.58 5.78 -5.55
CA MET A 271 -22.78 6.50 -4.28
C MET A 271 -21.47 7.13 -3.77
N GLY A 272 -20.34 6.44 -3.95
CA GLY A 272 -19.02 6.93 -3.55
C GLY A 272 -18.27 7.75 -4.61
N LEU A 273 -18.84 7.94 -5.81
CA LEU A 273 -18.17 8.64 -6.90
C LEU A 273 -18.18 10.15 -6.65
N GLU A 274 -17.01 10.76 -6.47
CA GLU A 274 -16.82 12.22 -6.39
C GLU A 274 -16.33 12.76 -7.73
N LEU A 275 -17.07 13.72 -8.31
CA LEU A 275 -16.69 14.44 -9.53
C LEU A 275 -16.12 15.81 -9.18
N GLN A 276 -15.08 16.24 -9.89
CA GLN A 276 -14.45 17.55 -9.64
C GLN A 276 -15.30 18.69 -10.22
N ASN A 277 -16.06 18.42 -11.29
CA ASN A 277 -16.99 19.38 -11.85
C ASN A 277 -18.33 19.35 -11.09
N THR A 278 -18.65 20.46 -10.41
CA THR A 278 -19.87 20.60 -9.62
C THR A 278 -21.15 20.42 -10.44
N GLU A 279 -21.19 20.88 -11.69
CA GLU A 279 -22.39 20.71 -12.54
C GLU A 279 -22.64 19.24 -12.89
N LEU A 280 -21.58 18.47 -13.14
CA LEU A 280 -21.70 17.02 -13.41
C LEU A 280 -22.03 16.23 -12.16
N ASP A 281 -21.51 16.62 -11.00
CA ASP A 281 -21.87 15.98 -9.73
C ASP A 281 -23.37 16.17 -9.45
N ILE A 282 -23.88 17.40 -9.59
CA ILE A 282 -25.32 17.69 -9.46
C ILE A 282 -26.13 16.83 -10.44
N LEU A 283 -25.75 16.78 -11.71
CA LEU A 283 -26.42 15.95 -12.71
C LEU A 283 -26.41 14.47 -12.33
N LEU A 284 -25.29 13.94 -11.81
CA LEU A 284 -25.18 12.56 -11.35
C LEU A 284 -26.10 12.28 -10.15
N ARG A 285 -26.11 13.15 -9.13
CA ARG A 285 -26.97 12.99 -7.95
C ARG A 285 -28.45 13.02 -8.30
N VAL A 286 -28.86 13.96 -9.16
CA VAL A 286 -30.24 14.05 -9.64
C VAL A 286 -30.61 12.81 -10.45
N THR A 287 -29.69 12.28 -11.27
CA THR A 287 -29.88 11.04 -12.04
C THR A 287 -30.08 9.84 -11.12
N ILE A 288 -29.20 9.65 -10.12
CA ILE A 288 -29.30 8.55 -9.14
C ILE A 288 -30.62 8.67 -8.38
N SER A 289 -30.97 9.87 -7.90
CA SER A 289 -32.23 10.13 -7.20
C SER A 289 -33.46 9.78 -8.03
N ALA A 290 -33.48 10.14 -9.33
CA ALA A 290 -34.57 9.82 -10.23
C ALA A 290 -34.70 8.30 -10.47
N ILE A 291 -33.59 7.58 -10.67
CA ILE A 291 -33.58 6.13 -10.83
C ILE A 291 -34.02 5.42 -9.54
N SER A 292 -33.58 5.90 -8.38
CA SER A 292 -34.00 5.35 -7.08
C SER A 292 -35.49 5.57 -6.80
N ALA A 293 -36.09 6.64 -7.34
CA ALA A 293 -37.52 6.93 -7.17
C ALA A 293 -38.42 6.05 -8.08
N ASP A 294 -37.95 5.69 -9.28
CA ASP A 294 -38.65 4.79 -10.20
C ASP A 294 -37.64 3.89 -10.94
N PRO A 295 -37.40 2.66 -10.43
CA PRO A 295 -36.45 1.72 -11.02
C PRO A 295 -36.81 1.23 -12.43
N ALA A 296 -38.05 1.43 -12.89
CA ALA A 296 -38.51 1.02 -14.21
C ALA A 296 -38.29 2.09 -15.30
N LEU A 297 -37.66 3.22 -14.96
CA LEU A 297 -37.37 4.32 -15.89
C LEU A 297 -36.46 3.89 -17.05
N ASP A 298 -36.95 4.05 -18.27
CA ASP A 298 -36.12 3.94 -19.47
C ASP A 298 -35.28 5.21 -19.71
N SER A 299 -34.23 5.10 -20.54
CA SER A 299 -33.32 6.22 -20.80
C SER A 299 -34.04 7.45 -21.39
N ALA A 300 -35.09 7.25 -22.19
CA ALA A 300 -35.83 8.34 -22.82
C ALA A 300 -36.65 9.13 -21.80
N SER A 301 -37.34 8.43 -20.90
CA SER A 301 -38.12 9.01 -19.81
C SER A 301 -37.23 9.67 -18.78
N LEU A 302 -36.07 9.07 -18.47
CA LEU A 302 -35.06 9.65 -17.57
C LEU A 302 -34.53 10.98 -18.12
N LYS A 303 -34.18 11.05 -19.41
CA LYS A 303 -33.77 12.32 -20.06
C LYS A 303 -34.88 13.37 -20.03
N GLY A 304 -36.14 12.95 -20.23
CA GLY A 304 -37.31 13.84 -20.13
C GLY A 304 -37.56 14.36 -18.71
N HIS A 305 -37.28 13.56 -17.68
CA HIS A 305 -37.35 13.97 -16.28
C HIS A 305 -36.22 14.94 -15.93
N LEU A 306 -34.98 14.60 -16.29
CA LEU A 306 -33.79 15.43 -16.05
C LEU A 306 -33.88 16.80 -16.76
N GLY A 307 -34.50 16.86 -17.95
CA GLY A 307 -34.73 18.11 -18.68
C GLY A 307 -35.68 19.10 -18.00
N LYS A 308 -36.41 18.68 -16.95
CA LYS A 308 -37.29 19.55 -16.13
C LYS A 308 -36.62 20.00 -14.83
N THR A 309 -35.40 19.54 -14.55
CA THR A 309 -34.65 19.86 -13.34
C THR A 309 -33.65 20.99 -13.58
N GLU A 310 -33.02 21.49 -12.51
CA GLU A 310 -31.94 22.47 -12.58
C GLU A 310 -30.72 21.99 -13.38
N ALA A 311 -30.57 20.67 -13.58
CA ALA A 311 -29.47 20.07 -14.34
C ALA A 311 -29.70 20.02 -15.87
N ALA A 312 -30.81 20.58 -16.37
CA ALA A 312 -31.20 20.51 -17.78
C ALA A 312 -30.13 21.11 -18.73
N GLY A 313 -29.53 22.25 -18.37
CA GLY A 313 -28.48 22.88 -19.17
C GLY A 313 -27.22 22.03 -19.31
N THR A 314 -26.81 21.36 -18.22
CA THR A 314 -25.66 20.46 -18.19
C THR A 314 -25.95 19.17 -18.96
N LEU A 315 -27.17 18.62 -18.86
CA LEU A 315 -27.61 17.47 -19.64
C LEU A 315 -27.51 17.75 -21.15
N GLU A 316 -28.02 18.90 -21.62
CA GLU A 316 -27.94 19.27 -23.03
C GLU A 316 -26.48 19.41 -23.50
N ARG A 317 -25.61 19.98 -22.67
CA ARG A 317 -24.18 20.12 -22.96
C ARG A 317 -23.48 18.78 -23.11
N VAL A 318 -23.79 17.81 -22.25
CA VAL A 318 -23.24 16.45 -22.30
C VAL A 318 -23.76 15.68 -23.52
N LEU A 319 -25.05 15.81 -23.85
CA LEU A 319 -25.65 15.12 -25.00
C LEU A 319 -25.15 15.65 -26.36
N ARG A 320 -24.78 16.93 -26.43
CA ARG A 320 -24.24 17.57 -27.66
C ARG A 320 -22.73 17.36 -27.84
N ASP A 321 -22.03 16.76 -26.87
CA ASP A 321 -20.59 16.53 -26.93
C ASP A 321 -20.25 15.39 -27.91
N GLU A 322 -19.86 15.77 -29.13
CA GLU A 322 -19.63 14.85 -30.24
C GLU A 322 -18.51 13.80 -29.98
N PRO A 323 -17.38 14.15 -29.32
CA PRO A 323 -16.41 13.18 -28.82
C PRO A 323 -16.97 12.08 -27.91
N LEU A 324 -17.93 12.39 -27.03
CA LEU A 324 -18.53 11.41 -26.13
C LEU A 324 -19.41 10.43 -26.91
N ASN A 325 -20.25 10.93 -27.81
CA ASN A 325 -21.18 10.11 -28.61
C ASN A 325 -20.47 9.10 -29.55
N ARG A 326 -19.15 9.26 -29.78
CA ARG A 326 -18.35 8.31 -30.57
C ARG A 326 -17.97 7.04 -29.79
N GLN A 327 -18.05 7.04 -28.46
CA GLN A 327 -17.68 5.89 -27.63
C GLN A 327 -18.77 4.82 -27.72
N THR A 328 -18.37 3.56 -27.95
CA THR A 328 -19.31 2.46 -28.22
C THR A 328 -20.20 2.15 -27.03
N PHE A 329 -19.65 2.14 -25.82
CA PHE A 329 -20.38 1.81 -24.58
C PHE A 329 -21.37 2.89 -24.12
N LEU A 330 -21.39 4.06 -24.76
CA LEU A 330 -22.34 5.14 -24.48
C LEU A 330 -23.58 5.08 -25.39
N ARG A 331 -23.60 4.19 -26.38
CA ARG A 331 -24.67 4.16 -27.40
C ARG A 331 -25.92 3.47 -26.85
N PRO A 332 -27.13 4.04 -27.07
CA PRO A 332 -28.37 3.36 -26.77
C PRO A 332 -28.43 1.98 -27.45
N GLY A 333 -28.80 0.94 -26.70
CA GLY A 333 -28.89 -0.44 -27.21
C GLY A 333 -27.60 -1.27 -27.16
N THR A 334 -26.53 -0.75 -26.55
CA THR A 334 -25.34 -1.56 -26.23
C THR A 334 -25.65 -2.56 -25.11
N GLU A 335 -25.16 -3.80 -25.25
CA GLU A 335 -25.31 -4.85 -24.25
C GLU A 335 -24.76 -4.43 -22.88
N ILE A 336 -25.49 -4.76 -21.81
CA ILE A 336 -25.20 -4.26 -20.46
C ILE A 336 -23.79 -4.65 -19.98
N GLU A 337 -23.29 -5.81 -20.36
CA GLU A 337 -21.93 -6.24 -20.01
C GLU A 337 -20.84 -5.38 -20.70
N GLU A 338 -21.07 -4.92 -21.93
CA GLU A 338 -20.13 -4.04 -22.64
C GLU A 338 -20.19 -2.62 -22.07
N VAL A 339 -21.38 -2.17 -21.69
CA VAL A 339 -21.61 -0.91 -20.98
C VAL A 339 -20.85 -0.92 -19.65
N GLU A 340 -21.01 -1.97 -18.85
CA GLU A 340 -20.33 -2.12 -17.56
C GLU A 340 -18.81 -2.12 -17.71
N ARG A 341 -18.27 -2.92 -18.65
CA ARG A 341 -16.82 -2.94 -18.92
C ARG A 341 -16.28 -1.57 -19.34
N GLY A 342 -17.00 -0.86 -20.22
CA GLY A 342 -16.62 0.48 -20.68
C GLY A 342 -16.67 1.51 -19.55
N TRP A 343 -17.71 1.47 -18.73
CA TRP A 343 -17.89 2.35 -17.59
C TRP A 343 -16.83 2.13 -16.51
N CYS A 344 -16.53 0.88 -16.16
CA CYS A 344 -15.47 0.56 -15.20
C CYS A 344 -14.09 1.05 -15.68
N ASP A 345 -13.78 0.95 -16.98
CA ASP A 345 -12.53 1.50 -17.53
C ASP A 345 -12.48 3.03 -17.46
N ALA A 346 -13.60 3.70 -17.74
CA ALA A 346 -13.71 5.15 -17.59
C ALA A 346 -13.56 5.58 -16.11
N LEU A 347 -14.19 4.85 -15.18
CA LEU A 347 -14.18 5.15 -13.74
C LEU A 347 -12.77 5.02 -13.18
N ARG A 348 -12.08 3.95 -13.53
CA ARG A 348 -10.68 3.77 -13.20
C ARG A 348 -9.80 4.93 -13.65
N ARG A 349 -9.96 5.40 -14.90
CA ARG A 349 -9.16 6.52 -15.41
C ARG A 349 -9.47 7.81 -14.68
N HIS A 350 -10.68 7.96 -14.17
CA HIS A 350 -11.07 9.06 -13.29
C HIS A 350 -10.34 8.97 -11.96
N LEU A 351 -10.47 7.83 -11.26
CA LEU A 351 -9.84 7.60 -9.95
C LEU A 351 -8.31 7.75 -9.97
N ILE A 352 -7.63 7.22 -10.99
CA ILE A 352 -6.17 7.37 -11.14
C ILE A 352 -5.77 8.85 -11.26
N ALA A 353 -6.56 9.65 -11.96
CA ALA A 353 -6.25 11.06 -12.15
C ALA A 353 -6.63 11.95 -10.96
N THR A 354 -7.63 11.56 -10.18
CA THR A 354 -7.98 12.24 -8.92
C THR A 354 -6.96 11.91 -7.82
N ASP A 355 -6.53 10.65 -7.68
CA ASP A 355 -5.56 10.23 -6.68
C ASP A 355 -4.18 10.87 -6.93
N SER A 356 -3.73 10.89 -8.18
CA SER A 356 -2.48 11.57 -8.55
C SER A 356 -2.51 13.07 -8.24
N ARG A 357 -3.70 13.71 -8.30
CA ARG A 357 -3.86 15.13 -7.93
C ARG A 357 -3.92 15.32 -6.43
N ARG A 358 -4.58 14.43 -5.70
CA ARG A 358 -4.66 14.45 -4.24
C ARG A 358 -3.28 14.26 -3.64
N GLU A 359 -2.50 13.33 -4.16
CA GLU A 359 -1.11 13.12 -3.75
C GLU A 359 -0.23 14.34 -4.04
N VAL A 360 -0.42 15.03 -5.18
CA VAL A 360 0.27 16.29 -5.50
C VAL A 360 -0.18 17.45 -4.61
N ALA A 361 -1.47 17.56 -4.28
CA ALA A 361 -2.02 18.59 -3.40
C ALA A 361 -1.62 18.36 -1.94
N GLU A 362 -1.61 17.11 -1.47
CA GLU A 362 -1.14 16.71 -0.14
C GLU A 362 0.37 16.93 -0.03
N SER A 363 1.15 16.55 -1.05
CA SER A 363 2.59 16.83 -1.13
C SER A 363 2.89 18.34 -1.17
N ALA A 364 2.08 19.12 -1.89
CA ALA A 364 2.18 20.58 -1.87
C ALA A 364 1.87 21.11 -0.46
N SER A 365 0.79 20.66 0.18
CA SER A 365 0.39 21.10 1.52
C SER A 365 1.40 20.74 2.62
N GLN A 366 2.06 19.57 2.52
CA GLN A 366 3.12 19.14 3.44
C GLN A 366 4.43 19.90 3.21
N SER A 367 4.66 20.42 2.01
CA SER A 367 5.86 21.22 1.68
C SER A 367 5.80 22.66 2.22
N PHE A 368 4.64 23.13 2.72
CA PHE A 368 4.45 24.52 3.17
C PHE A 368 4.27 24.69 4.69
N SER A 369 4.54 23.68 5.52
CA SER A 369 4.30 23.73 6.97
C SER A 369 5.50 24.15 7.84
N THR A 370 6.50 24.86 7.30
CA THR A 370 7.67 25.33 8.09
C THR A 370 7.89 26.84 7.93
N GLY A 371 7.42 27.62 8.91
CA GLY A 371 7.82 29.02 9.13
C GLY A 371 6.68 30.05 9.04
N ASP A 372 6.43 30.77 10.13
CA ASP A 372 5.31 31.72 10.31
C ASP A 372 5.32 32.93 9.35
N ASP A 373 6.47 33.26 8.75
CA ASP A 373 6.56 34.34 7.75
C ASP A 373 6.26 33.87 6.31
N ILE A 374 6.29 32.55 6.06
CA ILE A 374 5.90 31.94 4.79
C ILE A 374 4.38 31.81 4.70
N TRP A 375 3.70 31.62 5.84
CA TRP A 375 2.24 31.51 5.88
C TRP A 375 1.56 32.80 5.41
N LYS A 376 2.07 33.97 5.79
CA LYS A 376 1.58 35.27 5.30
C LYS A 376 1.80 35.42 3.79
N ALA A 377 2.97 35.04 3.28
CA ALA A 377 3.27 35.08 1.85
C ALA A 377 2.44 34.07 1.03
N ALA A 378 2.14 32.89 1.58
CA ALA A 378 1.32 31.86 0.97
C ALA A 378 -0.17 32.23 0.98
N VAL A 379 -0.65 32.91 2.02
CA VAL A 379 -2.02 33.48 2.06
C VAL A 379 -2.17 34.60 1.04
N THR A 380 -1.22 35.53 0.95
CA THR A 380 -1.26 36.60 -0.07
C THR A 380 -1.18 36.03 -1.50
N ALA A 381 -0.33 35.03 -1.74
CA ALA A 381 -0.26 34.35 -3.04
C ALA A 381 -1.53 33.53 -3.37
N ARG A 382 -2.17 32.94 -2.35
CA ARG A 382 -3.46 32.25 -2.48
C ARG A 382 -4.59 33.24 -2.76
N GLU A 383 -4.61 34.41 -2.12
CA GLU A 383 -5.59 35.49 -2.38
C GLU A 383 -5.41 36.08 -3.79
N GLU A 384 -4.17 36.26 -4.26
CA GLU A 384 -3.89 36.68 -5.65
C GLU A 384 -4.32 35.63 -6.69
N LEU A 385 -4.16 34.33 -6.40
CA LEU A 385 -4.62 33.24 -7.27
C LEU A 385 -6.14 33.06 -7.27
N ILE A 386 -6.81 33.28 -6.13
CA ILE A 386 -8.26 33.24 -6.02
C ILE A 386 -8.89 34.44 -6.75
N ASN A 387 -8.30 35.63 -6.65
CA ASN A 387 -8.77 36.81 -7.39
C ASN A 387 -8.53 36.71 -8.92
N LEU A 388 -7.58 35.90 -9.38
CA LEU A 388 -7.39 35.58 -10.81
C LEU A 388 -8.41 34.55 -11.34
N GLY A 389 -9.03 33.76 -10.45
CA GLY A 389 -10.13 32.85 -10.80
C GLY A 389 -11.52 33.49 -10.71
N GLY A 390 -11.58 34.75 -10.28
CA GLY A 390 -12.82 35.50 -10.02
C GLY A 390 -12.89 36.80 -10.80
N ASP A 391 -12.67 36.76 -12.12
CA ASP A 391 -13.28 37.78 -12.99
C ASP A 391 -13.57 37.16 -14.36
N GLY A 392 -14.85 36.86 -14.58
CA GLY A 392 -15.38 36.51 -15.89
C GLY A 392 -15.55 37.79 -16.69
N GLY A 393 -14.75 37.95 -17.75
CA GLY A 393 -14.86 39.11 -18.63
C GLY A 393 -13.97 39.04 -19.86
N GLY A 394 -14.29 38.11 -20.77
CA GLY A 394 -13.96 38.09 -22.21
C GLY A 394 -12.63 38.67 -22.69
N SER A 395 -11.75 37.80 -23.22
CA SER A 395 -11.14 37.92 -24.55
C SER A 395 -10.09 36.83 -24.77
N ASP A 396 -9.99 36.39 -26.01
CA ASP A 396 -9.11 35.34 -26.52
C ASP A 396 -7.62 35.59 -26.22
N GLU A 397 -6.98 34.79 -25.36
CA GLU A 397 -5.54 34.48 -25.46
C GLU A 397 -5.23 33.06 -24.95
N PRO A 398 -4.27 32.35 -25.58
CA PRO A 398 -4.02 30.94 -25.32
C PRO A 398 -3.36 30.73 -23.95
N GLY A 399 -3.94 29.81 -23.18
CA GLY A 399 -3.59 29.49 -21.80
C GLY A 399 -2.10 29.32 -21.53
N ALA A 400 -1.65 29.93 -20.44
CA ALA A 400 -0.29 29.83 -19.92
C ALA A 400 0.12 28.34 -19.75
N SER A 401 1.16 27.94 -20.46
CA SER A 401 1.66 26.56 -20.39
C SER A 401 2.22 26.24 -18.99
N ALA A 402 2.24 24.96 -18.61
CA ALA A 402 2.79 24.49 -17.34
C ALA A 402 4.24 24.98 -17.06
N LYS A 403 4.97 25.34 -18.12
CA LYS A 403 6.31 25.93 -18.02
C LYS A 403 6.29 27.37 -17.50
N ASP A 404 5.27 28.15 -17.87
CA ASP A 404 5.11 29.55 -17.47
C ASP A 404 4.67 29.65 -15.99
N LEU A 405 3.87 28.68 -15.54
CA LEU A 405 3.50 28.48 -14.13
C LEU A 405 4.72 28.06 -13.29
N SER A 406 5.56 27.16 -13.83
CA SER A 406 6.82 26.76 -13.20
C SER A 406 7.82 27.92 -13.09
N ASP A 407 8.00 28.69 -14.16
CA ASP A 407 8.92 29.83 -14.20
C ASP A 407 8.45 30.97 -13.27
N ARG A 408 7.13 31.18 -13.12
CA ARG A 408 6.56 32.14 -12.16
C ARG A 408 6.71 31.67 -10.71
N LEU A 409 6.49 30.39 -10.42
CA LEU A 409 6.74 29.80 -9.10
C LEU A 409 8.22 29.92 -8.70
N GLU A 410 9.13 29.78 -9.67
CA GLU A 410 10.56 29.90 -9.42
C GLU A 410 10.99 31.35 -9.16
N ARG A 411 10.35 32.35 -9.80
CA ARG A 411 10.54 33.78 -9.48
C ARG A 411 10.02 34.14 -8.09
N LEU A 412 8.86 33.61 -7.69
CA LEU A 412 8.30 33.78 -6.34
C LEU A 412 9.21 33.15 -5.28
N ARG A 413 9.72 31.94 -5.53
CA ARG A 413 10.69 31.26 -4.64
C ARG A 413 11.96 32.10 -4.43
N LYS A 414 12.50 32.70 -5.50
CA LYS A 414 13.68 33.58 -5.43
C LYS A 414 13.39 34.90 -4.70
N SER A 415 12.20 35.48 -4.87
CA SER A 415 11.78 36.70 -4.16
C SER A 415 11.68 36.49 -2.64
N VAL A 416 11.13 35.34 -2.23
CA VAL A 416 10.99 34.97 -0.81
C VAL A 416 12.36 34.71 -0.17
N GLN A 417 13.26 34.00 -0.86
CA GLN A 417 14.63 33.74 -0.38
C GLN A 417 15.51 35.01 -0.32
N GLY A 418 15.24 36.02 -1.14
CA GLY A 418 15.94 37.30 -1.11
C GLY A 418 15.57 38.18 0.09
N LYS A 419 14.36 38.05 0.63
CA LYS A 419 13.88 38.80 1.79
C LYS A 419 14.30 38.20 3.14
N THR A 420 14.65 36.91 3.19
CA THR A 420 15.12 36.22 4.41
C THR A 420 16.60 36.44 4.72
N LYS A 421 17.34 37.13 3.83
CA LYS A 421 18.79 37.38 3.95
C LYS A 421 19.17 38.85 4.23
N ARG A 422 18.20 39.73 4.50
CA ARG A 422 18.43 41.13 4.86
C ARG A 422 18.04 41.43 6.29
#